data_AF-A0A956JZ96-F1
#
_entry.id   AF-A0A956JZ96-F1
#
_cell.length_a   1.000
_cell.length_b   1.000
_cell.length_c   1.000
_cell.angle_alpha   90.00
_cell.angle_beta   90.00
_cell.angle_gamma   90.00
#
_symmetry.space_group_name_H-M   'P 1'
#
loop_
_entity.id
_entity.type
_entity.pdbx_description
1 polymer ?
#
loop_
_entity_poly.entity_id
_entity_poly.type
_entity_poly.pdbx_seq_one_letter_code
_entity_poly.pdbx_strand_id
1 'polypeptide(L)'
;MSYAKTNMMAHVATVDALYDEDPDTARVDVPPRSWRGTHADVSALLAFAQEQLDTAWQRYRADVRADRLAAKARRGRSLSELAGVARDELLARLAALQARHGTALQVAHRKRDSVSDDELRSLIADLESLDDEEPVR
;
A
#
# COMPACT_ATOMS: atom_id res chain seq x y z
N MET A 1 -6.56 -11.91 -46.57
CA MET A 1 -7.25 -12.21 -45.29
C MET A 1 -8.77 -12.33 -45.54
N SER A 2 -9.21 -13.43 -46.16
CA SER A 2 -10.63 -13.65 -46.52
C SER A 2 -11.01 -15.13 -46.33
N TYR A 3 -10.70 -15.68 -45.15
CA TYR A 3 -11.11 -17.05 -44.79
C TYR A 3 -11.90 -17.11 -43.47
N ALA A 4 -11.72 -16.14 -42.57
CA ALA A 4 -12.47 -16.09 -41.31
C ALA A 4 -13.94 -15.66 -41.49
N LYS A 5 -14.23 -14.79 -42.47
CA LYS A 5 -15.58 -14.25 -42.68
C LYS A 5 -16.53 -15.25 -43.35
N THR A 6 -15.99 -16.13 -44.20
CA THR A 6 -16.74 -17.17 -44.91
C THR A 6 -17.19 -18.29 -43.97
N ASN A 7 -16.37 -18.63 -42.97
CA ASN A 7 -16.69 -19.70 -42.02
C ASN A 7 -17.76 -19.28 -41.00
N MET A 8 -17.81 -18.00 -40.62
CA MET A 8 -18.81 -17.48 -39.68
C MET A 8 -20.22 -17.42 -40.28
N MET A 9 -20.37 -17.15 -41.59
CA MET A 9 -21.68 -17.16 -42.25
C MET A 9 -22.22 -18.58 -42.50
N ALA A 10 -21.34 -19.57 -42.69
CA ALA A 10 -21.76 -20.97 -42.81
C ALA A 10 -22.35 -21.51 -41.49
N HIS A 11 -21.79 -21.12 -40.34
CA HIS A 11 -22.34 -21.48 -39.03
C HIS A 11 -23.67 -20.80 -38.71
N VAL A 12 -23.90 -19.57 -39.18
CA VAL A 12 -25.19 -18.88 -38.99
C VAL A 12 -26.30 -19.52 -39.84
N ALA A 13 -26.01 -19.90 -41.08
CA ALA A 13 -26.98 -20.58 -41.95
C ALA A 13 -27.36 -22.00 -41.44
N THR A 14 -26.45 -22.67 -40.71
CA THR A 14 -26.72 -24.00 -40.13
C THR A 14 -27.61 -23.90 -38.89
N VAL A 15 -27.58 -22.77 -38.17
CA VAL A 15 -28.45 -22.52 -37.01
C VAL A 15 -29.88 -22.17 -37.44
N ASP A 16 -30.04 -21.45 -38.55
CA ASP A 16 -31.38 -21.16 -39.10
C ASP A 16 -32.08 -22.43 -39.64
N ALA A 17 -31.34 -23.41 -40.16
CA ALA A 17 -31.92 -24.66 -40.66
C ALA A 17 -32.31 -25.67 -39.54
N LEU A 18 -31.87 -25.44 -38.30
CA LEU A 18 -32.21 -26.27 -37.14
C LEU A 18 -33.49 -25.81 -36.42
N TYR A 19 -34.05 -24.67 -36.82
CA TYR A 19 -35.31 -24.12 -36.31
C TYR A 19 -36.42 -24.23 -37.36
N ASP A 20 -36.49 -25.36 -38.06
CA ASP A 20 -37.72 -25.75 -38.76
C ASP A 20 -38.78 -26.03 -37.67
N GLU A 21 -39.86 -25.27 -37.72
CA GLU A 21 -40.84 -25.11 -36.66
C GLU A 21 -41.54 -26.43 -36.34
N ASP A 22 -41.18 -27.07 -35.23
CA ASP A 22 -42.03 -28.09 -34.60
C ASP A 22 -43.13 -27.37 -33.80
N PRO A 23 -44.40 -27.40 -34.25
CA PRO A 23 -45.49 -26.62 -33.66
C PRO A 23 -45.88 -27.09 -32.24
N ASP A 24 -45.34 -28.21 -31.76
CA ASP A 24 -45.65 -28.78 -30.44
C ASP A 24 -44.57 -28.51 -29.36
N THR A 25 -43.54 -27.71 -29.64
CA THR A 25 -42.56 -27.36 -28.61
C THR A 25 -43.08 -26.23 -27.72
N ALA A 26 -43.38 -26.55 -26.46
CA ALA A 26 -43.76 -25.58 -25.44
C ALA A 26 -42.74 -24.42 -25.38
N ARG A 27 -43.15 -23.23 -25.83
CA ARG A 27 -42.38 -22.00 -25.66
C ARG A 27 -42.28 -21.71 -24.16
N VAL A 28 -41.12 -22.00 -23.59
CA VAL A 28 -40.77 -21.49 -22.26
C VAL A 28 -40.47 -20.01 -22.42
N ASP A 29 -41.43 -19.19 -22.00
CA ASP A 29 -41.25 -17.74 -21.93
C ASP A 29 -40.27 -17.44 -20.80
N VAL A 30 -38.97 -17.43 -21.13
CA VAL A 30 -37.92 -17.05 -20.18
C VAL A 30 -37.97 -15.52 -20.11
N PRO A 31 -38.36 -14.93 -18.96
CA PRO A 31 -38.39 -13.47 -18.84
C PRO A 31 -37.00 -12.94 -19.14
N PRO A 32 -36.85 -11.84 -19.91
CA PRO A 32 -35.55 -11.23 -20.09
C PRO A 32 -35.06 -10.83 -18.70
N ARG A 33 -34.13 -11.61 -18.15
CA ARG A 33 -33.39 -11.26 -16.93
C ARG A 33 -32.94 -9.83 -17.16
N SER A 34 -33.48 -8.89 -16.37
CA SER A 34 -33.41 -7.46 -16.62
C SER A 34 -31.95 -6.99 -16.45
N TRP A 35 -31.15 -7.24 -17.48
CA TRP A 35 -29.70 -6.98 -17.53
C TRP A 35 -29.38 -5.55 -17.10
N ARG A 36 -30.26 -4.59 -17.40
CA ARG A 36 -30.12 -3.19 -16.97
C ARG A 36 -30.25 -2.99 -15.45
N GLY A 37 -31.16 -3.72 -14.79
CA GLY A 37 -31.31 -3.66 -13.33
C GLY A 37 -30.09 -4.25 -12.62
N THR A 38 -29.66 -5.44 -13.05
CA THR A 38 -28.43 -6.07 -12.54
C THR A 38 -27.19 -5.23 -12.80
N HIS A 39 -27.10 -4.57 -13.96
CA HIS A 39 -26.01 -3.65 -14.28
C HIS A 39 -26.01 -2.40 -13.39
N ALA A 40 -27.19 -1.82 -13.12
CA ALA A 40 -27.31 -0.65 -12.23
C ALA A 40 -26.89 -1.00 -10.79
N ASP A 41 -27.33 -2.14 -10.29
CA ASP A 41 -27.00 -2.62 -8.94
C ASP A 41 -25.50 -2.90 -8.80
N VAL A 42 -24.89 -3.58 -9.78
CA VAL A 42 -23.44 -3.82 -9.81
C VAL A 42 -22.66 -2.51 -9.91
N SER A 43 -23.13 -1.55 -10.71
CA SER A 43 -22.48 -0.23 -10.84
C SER A 43 -22.56 0.55 -9.52
N ALA A 44 -23.69 0.50 -8.83
CA ALA A 44 -23.86 1.13 -7.53
C ALA A 44 -22.94 0.50 -6.47
N LEU A 45 -22.82 -0.83 -6.47
CA LEU A 45 -21.94 -1.56 -5.56
C LEU A 45 -20.46 -1.25 -5.81
N LEU A 46 -20.05 -1.14 -7.08
CA LEU A 46 -18.70 -0.72 -7.45
C LEU A 46 -18.41 0.72 -7.00
N ALA A 47 -19.35 1.64 -7.20
CA ALA A 47 -19.20 3.02 -6.76
C ALA A 47 -19.06 3.10 -5.23
N PHE A 48 -19.90 2.36 -4.49
CA PHE A 48 -19.80 2.27 -3.03
C PHE A 48 -18.45 1.69 -2.58
N ALA A 49 -18.00 0.59 -3.19
CA ALA A 49 -16.72 -0.02 -2.86
C ALA A 49 -15.54 0.94 -3.12
N GLN A 50 -15.58 1.71 -4.21
CA GLN A 50 -14.57 2.73 -4.52
C GLN A 50 -14.57 3.86 -3.48
N GLU A 51 -15.75 4.34 -3.07
CA GLU A 51 -15.86 5.38 -2.03
C GLU A 51 -15.28 4.92 -0.69
N GLN A 52 -15.53 3.66 -0.30
CA GLN A 52 -14.94 3.08 0.91
C GLN A 52 -13.42 2.95 0.79
N LEU A 53 -12.91 2.52 -0.37
CA LEU A 53 -11.47 2.43 -0.62
C LEU A 53 -10.81 3.81 -0.56
N ASP A 54 -11.42 4.81 -1.18
CA ASP A 54 -10.91 6.19 -1.18
C ASP A 54 -10.89 6.76 0.24
N THR A 55 -11.95 6.53 1.02
CA THR A 55 -12.02 6.94 2.43
C THR A 55 -10.95 6.26 3.27
N ALA A 56 -10.75 4.95 3.10
CA ALA A 56 -9.70 4.21 3.80
C ALA A 56 -8.30 4.74 3.44
N TRP A 57 -8.06 5.03 2.16
CA TRP A 57 -6.79 5.63 1.71
C TRP A 57 -6.56 7.03 2.26
N GLN A 58 -7.60 7.86 2.34
CA GLN A 58 -7.51 9.19 2.93
C GLN A 58 -7.13 9.12 4.41
N ARG A 59 -7.78 8.23 5.17
CA ARG A 59 -7.46 7.99 6.58
C ARG A 59 -6.03 7.51 6.76
N TYR A 60 -5.65 6.46 6.02
CA TYR A 60 -4.29 5.94 6.06
C TYR A 60 -3.23 7.00 5.74
N ARG A 61 -3.45 7.85 4.73
CA ARG A 61 -2.51 8.94 4.41
C ARG A 61 -2.46 10.01 5.50
N ALA A 62 -3.58 10.30 6.16
CA ALA A 62 -3.62 11.23 7.27
C ALA A 62 -2.82 10.68 8.47
N ASP A 63 -3.02 9.41 8.80
CA ASP A 63 -2.30 8.71 9.88
C ASP A 63 -0.80 8.70 9.60
N VAL A 64 -0.38 8.24 8.42
CA VAL A 64 1.04 8.25 8.01
C VAL A 64 1.64 9.66 8.06
N ARG A 65 0.87 10.70 7.72
CA ARG A 65 1.35 12.09 7.80
C ARG A 65 1.51 12.52 9.26
N ALA A 66 0.57 12.17 10.13
CA ALA A 66 0.64 12.46 11.55
C ALA A 66 1.86 11.79 12.19
N ASP A 67 2.08 10.50 11.90
CA ASP A 67 3.23 9.74 12.40
C ASP A 67 4.55 10.34 11.94
N ARG A 68 4.67 10.71 10.67
CA ARG A 68 5.87 11.39 10.13
C ARG A 68 6.14 12.72 10.81
N LEU A 69 5.09 13.50 11.11
CA LEU A 69 5.24 14.77 11.81
C LEU A 69 5.67 14.55 13.27
N ALA A 70 5.11 13.53 13.94
CA ALA A 70 5.48 13.15 15.29
C ALA A 70 6.95 12.69 15.36
N ALA A 71 7.38 11.82 14.43
CA ALA A 71 8.77 11.36 14.32
C ALA A 71 9.73 12.54 14.06
N LYS A 72 9.38 13.45 13.15
CA LYS A 72 10.17 14.66 12.90
C LYS A 72 10.30 15.54 14.15
N ALA A 73 9.22 15.68 14.93
CA ALA A 73 9.23 16.46 16.15
C ALA A 73 10.10 15.80 17.25
N ARG A 74 10.01 14.46 17.41
CA ARG A 74 10.89 13.69 18.32
C ARG A 74 12.36 13.89 17.97
N ARG A 75 12.71 13.67 16.69
CA ARG A 75 14.06 13.85 16.17
C ARG A 75 14.58 15.28 16.39
N GLY A 76 13.75 16.29 16.14
CA GLY A 76 14.13 17.68 16.36
C GLY A 76 14.43 18.01 17.82
N ARG A 77 13.69 17.42 18.77
CA ARG A 77 13.98 17.55 20.21
C ARG A 77 15.29 16.87 20.58
N SER A 78 15.49 15.62 20.17
CA SER A 78 16.74 14.90 20.42
C SER A 78 17.96 15.66 19.87
N LEU A 79 17.89 16.15 18.63
CA LEU A 79 18.97 16.98 18.06
C LEU A 79 19.25 18.25 18.88
N SER A 80 18.22 18.87 19.45
CA SER A 80 18.36 20.05 20.29
C SER A 80 19.01 19.73 21.63
N GLU A 81 18.67 18.58 22.23
CA GLU A 81 19.29 18.07 23.46
C GLU A 81 20.76 17.69 23.26
N LEU A 82 21.11 17.22 22.07
CA LEU A 82 22.48 16.83 21.71
C LEU A 82 23.37 18.03 21.30
N ALA A 83 22.80 19.22 21.11
CA ALA A 83 23.48 20.39 20.54
C ALA A 83 24.67 20.94 21.36
N GLY A 84 24.84 20.52 22.61
CA GLY A 84 25.99 20.90 23.46
C GLY A 84 26.78 19.72 23.99
N VAL A 85 26.45 18.49 23.56
CA VAL A 85 27.05 17.27 24.11
C VAL A 85 28.45 17.07 23.53
N ALA A 86 29.41 16.80 24.41
CA ALA A 86 30.80 16.56 24.05
C ALA A 86 30.94 15.21 23.33
N ARG A 87 31.95 15.12 22.44
CA ARG A 87 32.17 13.94 21.59
C ARG A 87 32.27 12.63 22.38
N ASP A 88 33.00 12.61 23.49
CA ASP A 88 33.16 11.40 24.30
C ASP A 88 31.83 10.89 24.86
N GLU A 89 30.94 11.81 25.25
CA GLU A 89 29.60 11.49 25.71
C GLU A 89 28.70 11.00 24.55
N LEU A 90 28.80 11.61 23.36
CA LEU A 90 28.10 11.12 22.15
C LEU A 90 28.52 9.68 21.82
N LEU A 91 29.82 9.38 21.88
CA LEU A 91 30.34 8.04 21.61
C LEU A 91 29.89 7.02 22.66
N ALA A 92 29.78 7.41 23.93
CA ALA A 92 29.25 6.58 25.00
C ALA A 92 27.75 6.28 24.81
N ARG A 93 26.93 7.30 24.48
CA ARG A 93 25.51 7.12 24.17
C ARG A 93 25.28 6.22 22.95
N LEU A 94 26.05 6.44 21.88
CA LEU A 94 25.98 5.60 20.70
C LEU A 94 26.34 4.13 21.03
N ALA A 95 27.35 3.89 21.85
CA ALA A 95 27.70 2.54 22.28
C ALA A 95 26.58 1.88 23.11
N ALA A 96 25.91 2.64 23.98
CA ALA A 96 24.76 2.16 24.75
C ALA A 96 23.57 1.82 23.84
N LEU A 97 23.28 2.67 22.85
CA LEU A 97 22.25 2.41 21.85
C LEU A 97 22.57 1.18 21.00
N GLN A 98 23.82 1.04 20.53
CA GLN A 98 24.27 -0.15 19.80
C GLN A 98 24.15 -1.43 20.62
N ALA A 99 24.44 -1.39 21.92
CA ALA A 99 24.28 -2.54 22.81
C ALA A 99 22.80 -2.96 22.94
N ARG A 100 21.87 -2.00 22.95
CA ARG A 100 20.43 -2.26 23.02
C ARG A 100 19.86 -2.80 21.70
N HIS A 101 20.28 -2.23 20.57
CA HIS A 101 19.79 -2.58 19.22
C HIS A 101 20.52 -3.78 18.59
N GLY A 102 21.54 -4.32 19.26
CA GLY A 102 22.29 -5.49 18.82
C GLY A 102 23.08 -5.29 17.53
N THR A 103 23.52 -6.40 16.92
CA THR A 103 24.33 -6.41 15.68
C THR A 103 23.60 -5.90 14.44
N ALA A 104 22.29 -5.62 14.53
CA ALA A 104 21.53 -4.96 13.47
C ALA A 104 22.03 -3.53 13.21
N LEU A 105 22.70 -2.94 14.21
CA LEU A 105 23.32 -1.63 14.15
C LEU A 105 24.85 -1.70 14.05
N GLN A 106 25.33 -2.53 13.12
CA GLN A 106 26.65 -2.31 12.54
C GLN A 106 26.61 -0.98 11.78
N VAL A 107 26.85 0.12 12.49
CA VAL A 107 27.14 1.44 11.90
C VAL A 107 28.16 1.17 10.81
N ALA A 108 27.70 1.26 9.56
CA ALA A 108 28.38 0.74 8.40
C ALA A 108 29.79 1.34 8.33
N HIS A 109 30.78 0.59 8.82
CA HIS A 109 32.22 0.71 8.62
C HIS A 109 32.80 2.10 8.26
N ARG A 110 32.35 3.18 8.90
CA ARG A 110 33.15 4.41 8.99
C ARG A 110 33.94 4.29 10.27
N LYS A 111 35.27 4.43 10.17
CA LYS A 111 36.12 4.54 11.36
C LYS A 111 35.46 5.53 12.30
N ARG A 112 35.14 5.17 13.55
CA ARG A 112 34.49 6.07 14.52
C ARG A 112 35.21 7.43 14.59
N ASP A 113 36.51 7.43 14.33
CA ASP A 113 37.38 8.61 14.28
C ASP A 113 37.11 9.54 13.07
N SER A 114 36.53 9.03 11.98
CA SER A 114 36.20 9.83 10.79
C SER A 114 34.78 10.38 10.76
N VAL A 115 33.93 10.02 11.73
CA VAL A 115 32.55 10.50 11.83
C VAL A 115 32.53 11.83 12.56
N SER A 116 31.92 12.85 11.96
CA SER A 116 31.82 14.19 12.58
C SER A 116 30.87 14.18 13.77
N ASP A 117 31.00 15.16 14.67
CA ASP A 117 30.09 15.27 15.81
C ASP A 117 28.64 15.46 15.37
N ASP A 118 28.40 16.17 14.27
CA ASP A 118 27.04 16.35 13.71
C ASP A 118 26.48 15.05 13.14
N GLU A 119 27.31 14.23 12.49
CA GLU A 119 26.90 12.89 12.05
C GLU A 119 26.59 11.98 13.25
N LEU A 120 27.38 12.06 14.34
CA LEU A 120 27.09 11.34 15.59
C LEU A 120 25.76 11.77 16.20
N ARG A 121 25.51 13.09 16.29
CA ARG A 121 24.23 13.62 16.82
C ARG A 121 23.05 13.19 15.97
N SER A 122 23.17 13.27 14.64
CA SER A 122 22.13 12.82 13.72
C SER A 122 21.85 11.33 13.89
N LEU A 123 22.89 10.51 13.95
CA LEU A 123 22.75 9.07 14.11
C LEU A 123 22.08 8.73 15.44
N ILE A 124 22.52 9.32 16.55
CA ILE A 124 21.92 9.12 17.87
C ILE A 124 20.45 9.54 17.86
N ALA A 125 20.12 10.70 17.28
CA ALA A 125 18.74 11.17 17.20
C ALA A 125 17.84 10.27 16.36
N ASP A 126 18.37 9.68 15.28
CA ASP A 126 17.65 8.72 14.47
C ASP A 126 17.37 7.44 15.27
N LEU A 127 18.34 6.95 16.04
CA LEU A 127 18.20 5.77 16.89
C LEU A 127 17.26 5.96 18.08
N GLU A 128 17.35 7.09 18.77
CA GLU A 128 16.43 7.45 19.85
C GLU A 128 15.00 7.60 19.32
N SER A 129 14.83 8.11 18.10
CA SER A 129 13.49 8.22 17.49
C SER A 129 12.87 6.87 17.14
N LEU A 130 13.68 5.83 16.91
CA LEU A 130 13.24 4.45 16.67
C LEU A 130 12.83 3.74 17.97
N ASP A 131 13.51 4.01 19.09
CA ASP A 131 13.16 3.48 20.41
C ASP A 131 11.76 3.95 20.86
N ASP A 132 11.41 5.19 20.54
CA ASP A 132 10.10 5.77 20.87
C ASP A 132 8.94 5.19 20.02
N GLU A 133 9.23 4.37 19.00
CA GLU A 133 8.24 3.78 18.10
C GLU A 133 7.86 2.32 18.42
N GLU A 134 8.51 1.65 19.38
CA GLU A 134 8.01 0.34 19.85
C GLU A 134 6.80 0.53 20.78
N PRO A 135 5.57 0.16 20.39
CA PRO A 135 4.50 0.00 21.35
C PRO A 135 4.88 -1.19 22.24
N VAL A 136 4.97 -0.94 23.55
CA VAL A 136 4.91 -1.98 24.59
C VAL A 136 3.73 -2.90 24.24
N ARG A 137 4.04 -4.12 23.79
CA ARG A 137 3.06 -5.17 23.51
C ARG A 137 2.50 -5.75 24.80
#